data_AF-A0A9E1SG18-F1
#
_entry.id   AF-A0A9E1SG18-F1
#
_cell.length_a   1.000
_cell.length_b   1.000
_cell.length_c   1.000
_cell.angle_alpha   90.00
_cell.angle_beta   90.00
_cell.angle_gamma   90.00
#
_symmetry.space_group_name_H-M   'P 1'
#
loop_
_entity.id
_entity.type
_entity.pdbx_description
1 polymer ?
#
loop_
_entity_poly.entity_id
_entity_poly.type
_entity_poly.pdbx_seq_one_letter_code
_entity_poly.pdbx_strand_id
1 'polypeptide(L)'
;MAKKEKIYVLDTSVLLHDHQSISTFEDNNVAIPITVLEELDKFKVGNDTKNFCAREVIRFIDRLSGNGGLQEWISLGDDKGEFRVIMEYKPKKVDAESIYAEGKNDHKIINAALYLKEKEPKKAVILVTKDINLRIKAKALGVIAEDYETGKVTIQHEEKSNTIEGVDSEKIREIFTKGRIDADNVLGENKLVNGYYILKNGK
;
A
#
# COMPACT_ATOMS: atom_id res chain seq x y z
N MET A 1 5.75 20.72 24.87
CA MET A 1 5.11 21.22 23.62
C MET A 1 4.14 20.14 23.16
N ALA A 2 2.87 20.46 22.93
CA ALA A 2 1.90 19.46 22.46
C ALA A 2 2.33 18.95 21.08
N LYS A 3 2.37 17.63 20.89
CA LYS A 3 2.67 16.98 19.60
C LYS A 3 1.66 17.49 18.57
N LYS A 4 2.13 18.03 17.45
CA LYS A 4 1.25 18.48 16.38
C LYS A 4 0.66 17.24 15.72
N GLU A 5 -0.65 17.04 15.87
CA GLU A 5 -1.37 15.94 15.22
C GLU A 5 -1.14 15.98 13.70
N LYS A 6 -0.78 14.83 13.14
CA LYS A 6 -0.56 14.66 11.71
C LYS A 6 -1.72 13.87 11.10
N ILE A 7 -1.99 14.15 9.84
CA ILE A 7 -2.84 13.34 8.99
C ILE A 7 -2.01 12.85 7.81
N TYR A 8 -1.91 11.54 7.66
CA TYR A 8 -1.27 10.89 6.53
C TYR A 8 -2.31 10.55 5.48
N VAL A 9 -2.17 11.12 4.27
CA VAL A 9 -3.00 10.80 3.12
C VAL A 9 -2.28 9.73 2.32
N LEU A 10 -2.86 8.53 2.20
CA LEU A 10 -2.22 7.42 1.49
C LEU A 10 -2.73 7.32 0.06
N ASP A 11 -1.80 7.03 -0.84
CA ASP A 11 -2.03 6.67 -2.23
C ASP A 11 -2.15 5.13 -2.40
N THR A 12 -2.74 4.69 -3.51
CA THR A 12 -2.88 3.28 -3.90
C THR A 12 -1.52 2.56 -3.93
N SER A 13 -0.46 3.24 -4.35
CA SER A 13 0.89 2.65 -4.41
C SER A 13 1.40 2.15 -3.04
N VAL A 14 0.99 2.80 -1.95
CA VAL A 14 1.32 2.42 -0.58
C VAL A 14 0.52 1.19 -0.16
N LEU A 15 -0.79 1.21 -0.40
CA LEU A 15 -1.72 0.15 -0.02
C LEU A 15 -1.47 -1.16 -0.77
N LEU A 16 -1.06 -1.07 -2.05
CA LEU A 16 -0.66 -2.23 -2.85
C LEU A 16 0.70 -2.79 -2.46
N HIS A 17 1.54 -1.99 -1.81
CA HIS A 17 2.84 -2.44 -1.31
C HIS A 17 2.70 -3.11 0.06
N ASP A 18 1.89 -2.52 0.93
CA ASP A 18 1.66 -3.00 2.30
C ASP A 18 0.18 -2.83 2.67
N HIS A 19 -0.50 -3.96 2.85
CA HIS A 19 -1.92 -3.98 3.21
C HIS A 19 -2.18 -3.61 4.67
N GLN A 20 -1.13 -3.58 5.51
CA GLN A 20 -1.21 -3.13 6.90
C GLN A 20 -0.96 -1.64 7.05
N SER A 21 -0.61 -0.93 5.97
CA SER A 21 -0.18 0.48 5.99
C SER A 21 -1.14 1.44 6.69
N ILE A 22 -2.45 1.22 6.62
CA ILE A 22 -3.44 2.07 7.34
C ILE A 22 -3.21 2.03 8.87
N SER A 23 -2.70 0.92 9.38
CA SER A 23 -2.50 0.65 10.80
C SER A 23 -1.09 0.93 11.32
N THR A 24 -0.15 1.38 10.47
CA THR A 24 1.28 1.54 10.83
C THR A 24 1.67 2.95 11.26
N PHE A 25 0.77 3.92 11.19
CA PHE A 25 1.06 5.33 11.48
C PHE A 25 0.92 5.72 12.96
N GLU A 26 1.05 4.74 13.87
CA GLU A 26 0.96 4.93 15.33
C GLU A 26 -0.30 5.72 15.73
N ASP A 27 -0.13 6.80 16.49
CA ASP A 27 -1.16 7.70 16.99
C ASP A 27 -1.61 8.78 15.98
N ASN A 28 -1.17 8.69 14.72
CA ASN A 28 -1.51 9.68 13.70
C ASN A 28 -2.72 9.25 12.88
N ASN A 29 -3.51 10.23 12.46
CA ASN A 29 -4.70 9.97 11.65
C ASN A 29 -4.30 9.61 10.22
N VAL A 30 -5.06 8.71 9.61
CA VAL A 30 -4.85 8.22 8.25
C VAL A 30 -6.08 8.51 7.41
N ALA A 31 -5.88 9.05 6.21
CA ALA A 31 -6.96 9.30 5.28
C ALA A 31 -6.62 8.70 3.91
N ILE A 32 -7.65 8.23 3.20
CA ILE A 32 -7.51 7.80 1.80
C ILE A 32 -8.50 8.55 0.92
N PRO A 33 -8.09 9.06 -0.24
CA PRO A 33 -9.03 9.59 -1.23
C PRO A 33 -9.95 8.49 -1.77
N ILE A 34 -11.20 8.80 -2.09
CA ILE A 34 -12.14 7.85 -2.71
C ILE A 34 -11.59 7.27 -4.04
N THR A 35 -10.82 8.06 -4.79
CA THR A 35 -10.13 7.61 -6.02
C THR A 35 -9.19 6.43 -5.77
N VAL A 36 -8.59 6.34 -4.58
CA VAL A 36 -7.73 5.19 -4.22
C VAL A 36 -8.55 3.91 -4.08
N LEU A 37 -9.77 3.99 -3.55
CA LEU A 37 -10.68 2.84 -3.51
C LEU A 37 -11.07 2.35 -4.91
N GLU A 38 -11.32 3.28 -5.84
CA GLU A 38 -11.62 2.94 -7.25
C GLU A 38 -10.45 2.24 -7.94
N GLU A 39 -9.22 2.61 -7.59
CA GLU A 39 -8.02 1.95 -8.11
C GLU A 39 -7.82 0.57 -7.50
N LEU A 40 -7.95 0.43 -6.17
CA LEU A 40 -7.86 -0.87 -5.48
C LEU A 40 -8.84 -1.88 -6.07
N ASP A 41 -10.04 -1.46 -6.47
CA ASP A 41 -11.03 -2.34 -7.09
C ASP A 41 -10.54 -2.95 -8.42
N LYS A 42 -9.76 -2.18 -9.19
CA LYS A 42 -9.14 -2.66 -10.43
C LYS A 42 -8.02 -3.66 -10.17
N PHE A 43 -7.34 -3.54 -9.03
CA PHE A 43 -6.23 -4.42 -8.64
C PHE A 43 -6.67 -5.70 -7.92
N LYS A 44 -7.96 -5.92 -7.63
CA LYS A 44 -8.40 -7.14 -6.92
C LYS A 44 -8.33 -8.43 -7.75
N VAL A 45 -8.22 -8.32 -9.08
CA VAL A 45 -8.29 -9.44 -10.03
C VAL A 45 -6.90 -10.00 -10.32
N GLY A 46 -6.75 -11.32 -10.16
CA GLY A 46 -5.50 -12.06 -10.40
C GLY A 46 -4.87 -12.59 -9.11
N ASN A 47 -3.67 -13.16 -9.23
CA ASN A 47 -3.05 -13.96 -8.15
C ASN A 47 -1.69 -13.47 -7.65
N ASP A 48 -1.25 -12.27 -8.04
CA ASP A 48 0.00 -11.68 -7.59
C ASP A 48 -0.13 -11.03 -6.21
N THR A 49 1.01 -10.73 -5.57
CA THR A 49 1.09 -10.07 -4.27
C THR A 49 0.28 -8.77 -4.21
N LYS A 50 0.35 -7.94 -5.26
CA LYS A 50 -0.44 -6.69 -5.34
C LYS A 50 -1.95 -6.94 -5.25
N ASN A 51 -2.42 -8.01 -5.88
CA ASN A 51 -3.84 -8.35 -5.90
C ASN A 51 -4.29 -8.89 -4.55
N PHE A 52 -3.42 -9.65 -3.88
CA PHE A 52 -3.63 -10.04 -2.48
C PHE A 52 -3.72 -8.81 -1.57
N CYS A 53 -2.76 -7.88 -1.65
CA CYS A 53 -2.76 -6.65 -0.85
C CYS A 53 -4.03 -5.83 -1.08
N ALA A 54 -4.44 -5.64 -2.34
CA ALA A 54 -5.68 -4.93 -2.66
C ALA A 54 -6.90 -5.54 -1.96
N ARG A 55 -7.04 -6.88 -2.01
CA ARG A 55 -8.14 -7.59 -1.33
C ARG A 55 -8.11 -7.42 0.18
N GLU A 56 -6.93 -7.50 0.79
CA GLU A 56 -6.79 -7.36 2.24
C GLU A 56 -7.10 -5.93 2.70
N VAL A 57 -6.68 -4.91 1.94
CA VAL A 57 -7.03 -3.51 2.22
C VAL A 57 -8.53 -3.29 2.10
N ILE A 58 -9.17 -3.77 1.04
CA ILE A 58 -10.62 -3.64 0.86
C ILE A 58 -11.36 -4.32 2.02
N ARG A 59 -10.98 -5.54 2.41
CA ARG A 59 -11.57 -6.25 3.57
C ARG A 59 -11.35 -5.51 4.88
N PHE A 60 -10.20 -4.87 5.06
CA PHE A 60 -9.92 -4.08 6.24
C PHE A 60 -10.83 -2.85 6.33
N ILE A 61 -10.98 -2.13 5.22
CA ILE A 61 -11.85 -0.94 5.14
C ILE A 61 -13.32 -1.33 5.30
N ASP A 62 -13.74 -2.46 4.72
CA ASP A 62 -15.08 -3.02 4.89
C ASP A 62 -15.39 -3.28 6.38
N ARG A 63 -14.46 -3.92 7.11
CA ARG A 63 -14.58 -4.13 8.57
C ARG A 63 -14.67 -2.82 9.36
N LEU A 64 -13.93 -1.78 8.95
CA LEU A 64 -14.00 -0.46 9.60
C LEU A 64 -15.35 0.23 9.35
N SER A 65 -15.95 0.03 8.17
CA SER A 65 -17.23 0.65 7.84
C SER A 65 -18.36 0.14 8.73
N GLY A 66 -18.37 -1.15 9.09
CA GLY A 66 -19.39 -1.74 9.96
C GLY A 66 -20.81 -1.33 9.54
N ASN A 67 -21.53 -0.64 10.43
CA ASN A 67 -22.86 -0.02 10.16
C ASN A 67 -22.79 1.51 9.98
N GLY A 68 -21.60 2.12 10.01
CA GLY A 68 -21.37 3.55 9.92
C GLY A 68 -20.83 4.01 8.55
N GLY A 69 -20.64 5.31 8.39
CA GLY A 69 -20.07 5.89 7.18
C GLY A 69 -18.54 6.03 7.27
N LEU A 70 -17.83 5.69 6.19
CA LEU A 70 -16.38 5.91 6.08
C LEU A 70 -15.98 7.38 5.91
N GLN A 71 -16.97 8.29 5.83
CA GLN A 71 -16.74 9.73 5.64
C GLN A 71 -16.37 10.44 6.94
N GLU A 72 -16.66 9.83 8.08
CA GLU A 72 -16.29 10.32 9.41
C GLU A 72 -14.97 9.69 9.88
N TRP A 73 -14.36 10.27 10.91
CA TRP A 73 -13.16 9.72 11.54
C TRP A 73 -13.55 8.50 12.38
N ILE A 74 -12.93 7.35 12.09
CA ILE A 74 -13.18 6.06 12.74
C ILE A 74 -11.92 5.65 13.49
N SER A 75 -12.01 5.39 14.79
CA SER A 75 -10.86 4.92 15.58
C SER A 75 -10.29 3.61 15.01
N LEU A 76 -8.96 3.52 14.90
CA LEU A 76 -8.24 2.31 14.50
C LEU A 76 -7.93 1.36 15.68
N GLY A 77 -8.43 1.66 16.87
CA GLY A 77 -8.18 0.92 18.11
C GLY A 77 -7.34 1.71 19.12
N ASP A 78 -6.98 1.04 20.21
CA ASP A 78 -6.22 1.63 21.32
C ASP A 78 -4.83 2.06 20.87
N ASP A 79 -4.38 3.22 21.35
CA ASP A 79 -3.09 3.85 21.04
C ASP A 79 -2.83 4.08 19.53
N LYS A 80 -3.90 4.11 18.72
CA LYS A 80 -3.85 4.44 17.30
C LYS A 80 -4.63 5.70 16.95
N GLY A 81 -4.30 6.28 15.81
CA GLY A 81 -5.07 7.38 15.23
C GLY A 81 -6.42 6.92 14.65
N GLU A 82 -7.06 7.84 13.93
CA GLU A 82 -8.34 7.61 13.27
C GLU A 82 -8.17 7.44 11.76
N PHE A 83 -9.10 6.72 11.14
CA PHE A 83 -9.18 6.51 9.71
C PHE A 83 -10.39 7.20 9.08
N ARG A 84 -10.24 7.72 7.86
CA ARG A 84 -11.33 8.33 7.09
C ARG A 84 -11.12 8.19 5.58
N VAL A 85 -12.21 8.09 4.82
CA VAL A 85 -12.23 8.25 3.36
C VAL A 85 -12.60 9.69 2.99
N ILE A 86 -11.79 10.32 2.15
CA ILE A 86 -12.01 11.68 1.64
C ILE A 86 -12.82 11.57 0.34
N MET A 87 -14.05 12.09 0.38
CA MET A 87 -14.96 12.08 -0.78
C MET A 87 -14.79 13.33 -1.67
N GLU A 88 -14.21 14.41 -1.13
CA GLU A 88 -14.05 15.68 -1.85
C GLU A 88 -12.63 15.90 -2.39
N TYR A 89 -12.57 16.34 -3.65
CA TYR A 89 -11.33 16.69 -4.37
C TYR A 89 -11.40 18.13 -4.93
N LYS A 90 -12.16 19.01 -4.27
CA LYS A 90 -12.31 20.43 -4.65
C LYS A 90 -11.74 21.36 -3.57
N PRO A 91 -10.41 21.53 -3.50
CA PRO A 91 -9.80 22.57 -2.68
C PRO A 91 -10.23 23.97 -3.19
N LYS A 92 -10.28 24.96 -2.30
CA LYS A 92 -10.71 26.32 -2.64
C LYS A 92 -9.58 27.17 -3.24
N LYS A 93 -8.32 26.91 -2.87
CA LYS A 93 -7.20 27.80 -3.20
C LYS A 93 -6.39 27.34 -4.40
N VAL A 94 -6.00 26.08 -4.43
CA VAL A 94 -5.10 25.51 -5.44
C VAL A 94 -5.70 24.21 -5.93
N ASP A 95 -5.87 24.08 -7.24
CA ASP A 95 -6.46 22.90 -7.87
C ASP A 95 -5.45 22.25 -8.84
N ALA A 96 -5.04 21.03 -8.53
CA ALA A 96 -4.09 20.24 -9.31
C ALA A 96 -4.63 19.84 -10.69
N GLU A 97 -5.94 19.60 -10.81
CA GLU A 97 -6.57 19.27 -12.10
C GLU A 97 -6.54 20.49 -13.04
N SER A 98 -6.74 21.69 -12.49
CA SER A 98 -6.62 22.94 -13.23
C SER A 98 -5.17 23.27 -13.65
N ILE A 99 -4.16 22.87 -12.87
CA ILE A 99 -2.74 23.21 -13.12
C ILE A 99 -2.05 22.20 -14.04
N TYR A 100 -2.24 20.91 -13.81
CA TYR A 100 -1.48 19.87 -14.51
C TYR A 100 -2.23 19.25 -15.68
N ALA A 101 -3.49 18.86 -15.47
CA ALA A 101 -4.45 18.35 -16.47
C ALA A 101 -5.68 17.81 -15.75
N GLU A 102 -6.86 17.97 -16.34
CA GLU A 102 -8.09 17.43 -15.79
C GLU A 102 -8.17 15.90 -15.91
N GLY A 103 -8.84 15.24 -14.96
CA GLY A 103 -9.26 13.84 -15.09
C GLY A 103 -8.21 12.79 -14.73
N LYS A 104 -7.02 13.18 -14.27
CA LYS A 104 -6.01 12.21 -13.78
C LYS A 104 -6.17 11.92 -12.29
N ASN A 105 -6.15 10.65 -11.93
CA ASN A 105 -6.28 10.19 -10.55
C ASN A 105 -5.21 10.77 -9.62
N ASP A 106 -3.95 10.85 -10.07
CA ASP A 106 -2.86 11.55 -9.35
C ASP A 106 -3.30 12.93 -8.82
N HIS A 107 -3.98 13.71 -9.68
CA HIS A 107 -4.33 15.09 -9.36
C HIS A 107 -5.50 15.14 -8.39
N LYS A 108 -6.44 14.20 -8.48
CA LYS A 108 -7.52 14.02 -7.49
C LYS A 108 -6.96 13.65 -6.12
N ILE A 109 -5.94 12.79 -6.06
CA ILE A 109 -5.25 12.43 -4.82
C ILE A 109 -4.56 13.65 -4.19
N ILE A 110 -3.85 14.45 -5.00
CA ILE A 110 -3.25 15.71 -4.52
C ILE A 110 -4.34 16.69 -4.05
N ASN A 111 -5.43 16.81 -4.80
CA ASN A 111 -6.56 17.68 -4.45
C ASN A 111 -7.24 17.27 -3.15
N ALA A 112 -7.38 15.97 -2.88
CA ALA A 112 -7.88 15.48 -1.60
C ALA A 112 -6.98 15.89 -0.43
N ALA A 113 -5.65 15.80 -0.60
CA ALA A 113 -4.69 16.28 0.41
C ALA A 113 -4.75 17.81 0.59
N LEU A 114 -4.88 18.58 -0.49
CA LEU A 114 -5.07 20.04 -0.44
C LEU A 114 -6.36 20.42 0.27
N TYR A 115 -7.47 19.75 -0.07
CA TYR A 115 -8.77 19.94 0.57
C TYR A 115 -8.69 19.67 2.07
N LEU A 116 -8.08 18.56 2.46
CA LEU A 116 -7.92 18.20 3.87
C LEU A 116 -7.05 19.22 4.62
N LYS A 117 -5.98 19.71 3.98
CA LYS A 117 -5.12 20.77 4.52
C LYS A 117 -5.88 22.08 4.76
N GLU A 118 -6.86 22.41 3.92
CA GLU A 118 -7.73 23.57 4.12
C GLU A 118 -8.75 23.36 5.25
N LYS A 119 -9.26 22.13 5.41
CA LYS A 119 -10.24 21.78 6.46
C LYS A 119 -9.62 21.61 7.85
N GLU A 120 -8.38 21.16 7.91
CA GLU A 120 -7.67 20.85 9.15
C GLU A 120 -6.43 21.75 9.34
N PRO A 121 -6.59 23.09 9.44
CA PRO A 121 -5.46 24.03 9.43
C PRO A 121 -4.51 23.88 10.63
N LYS A 122 -4.95 23.20 11.69
CA LYS A 122 -4.15 22.93 12.89
C LYS A 122 -3.29 21.67 12.76
N LYS A 123 -3.65 20.74 11.88
CA LYS A 123 -2.96 19.47 11.68
C LYS A 123 -2.00 19.54 10.49
N ALA A 124 -0.93 18.76 10.51
CA ALA A 124 -0.04 18.64 9.36
C ALA A 124 -0.56 17.55 8.41
N VAL A 125 -0.90 17.91 7.18
CA VAL A 125 -1.34 16.96 6.15
C VAL A 125 -0.15 16.55 5.28
N ILE A 126 0.13 15.25 5.23
CA ILE A 126 1.29 14.66 4.57
C ILE A 126 0.79 13.60 3.59
N LEU A 127 1.08 13.77 2.30
CA LEU A 127 0.83 12.75 1.28
C LEU A 127 1.95 11.69 1.33
N VAL A 128 1.58 10.42 1.44
CA VAL A 128 2.52 9.30 1.45
C VAL A 128 2.32 8.49 0.18
N THR A 129 3.38 8.34 -0.60
CA THR A 129 3.36 7.63 -1.88
C THR A 129 4.73 7.05 -2.20
N LYS A 130 4.76 5.91 -2.90
CA LYS A 130 5.97 5.37 -3.51
C LYS A 130 6.26 5.93 -4.90
N ASP A 131 5.33 6.69 -5.48
CA ASP A 131 5.52 7.32 -6.79
C ASP A 131 6.28 8.64 -6.66
N ILE A 132 7.47 8.70 -7.29
CA ILE A 132 8.33 9.88 -7.32
C ILE A 132 7.64 11.06 -8.02
N ASN A 133 6.94 10.83 -9.12
CA ASN A 133 6.25 11.87 -9.88
C ASN A 133 5.10 12.47 -9.09
N LEU A 134 4.29 11.63 -8.44
CA LEU A 134 3.20 12.10 -7.58
C LEU A 134 3.76 12.97 -6.44
N ARG A 135 4.87 12.54 -5.82
CA ARG A 135 5.55 13.29 -4.76
C ARG A 135 6.11 14.63 -5.25
N ILE A 136 6.70 14.70 -6.44
CA ILE A 136 7.20 15.96 -7.03
C ILE A 136 6.05 16.94 -7.29
N LYS A 137 4.96 16.47 -7.91
CA LYS A 137 3.77 17.28 -8.20
C LYS A 137 3.13 17.82 -6.92
N ALA A 138 2.96 16.97 -5.91
CA ALA A 138 2.39 17.36 -4.62
C ALA A 138 3.21 18.49 -3.95
N LYS A 139 4.55 18.33 -3.91
CA LYS A 139 5.45 19.34 -3.35
C LYS A 139 5.39 20.67 -4.11
N ALA A 140 5.31 20.64 -5.43
CA ALA A 140 5.19 21.83 -6.26
C ALA A 140 3.88 22.61 -5.98
N LEU A 141 2.82 21.94 -5.51
CA LEU A 141 1.56 22.55 -5.08
C LEU A 141 1.50 22.84 -3.56
N GLY A 142 2.61 22.68 -2.84
CA GLY A 142 2.72 22.99 -1.41
C GLY A 142 2.11 21.95 -0.48
N VAL A 143 1.87 20.72 -0.96
CA VAL A 143 1.54 19.56 -0.11
C VAL A 143 2.84 18.93 0.37
N ILE A 144 2.96 18.65 1.67
CA ILE A 144 4.09 17.88 2.20
C ILE A 144 3.93 16.46 1.66
N ALA A 145 4.97 15.90 1.05
CA ALA A 145 4.92 14.55 0.51
C ALA A 145 6.17 13.74 0.84
N GLU A 146 5.96 12.53 1.34
CA GLU A 146 6.98 11.63 1.89
C GLU A 146 6.93 10.28 1.17
N ASP A 147 8.07 9.58 1.18
CA ASP A 147 8.14 8.19 0.69
C ASP A 147 7.57 7.24 1.75
N TYR A 148 6.98 6.14 1.30
CA TYR A 148 6.51 5.13 2.24
C TYR A 148 7.63 4.18 2.63
N GLU A 149 8.18 4.40 3.82
CA GLU A 149 9.21 3.59 4.45
C GLU A 149 8.61 2.74 5.59
N THR A 150 7.69 1.79 5.33
CA THR A 150 7.46 0.78 6.37
C THR A 150 8.70 -0.08 6.49
N GLY A 151 9.29 -0.07 7.67
CA GLY A 151 10.38 -0.94 8.01
C GLY A 151 11.46 -0.97 6.94
N LYS A 152 12.39 -0.02 6.99
CA LYS A 152 13.79 -0.46 7.06
C LYS A 152 13.97 -1.26 8.37
N VAL A 153 13.24 -2.37 8.51
CA VAL A 153 13.90 -3.57 8.96
C VAL A 153 14.99 -3.69 7.90
N THR A 154 16.24 -3.44 8.27
CA THR A 154 17.32 -4.08 7.54
C THR A 154 16.85 -5.51 7.44
N ILE A 155 16.37 -5.91 6.28
CA ILE A 155 16.05 -7.29 6.01
C ILE A 155 17.44 -7.95 6.00
N GLN A 156 17.98 -8.17 7.20
CA GLN A 156 18.80 -9.31 7.54
C GLN A 156 17.87 -10.52 7.71
N HIS A 157 16.70 -10.55 7.04
CA HIS A 157 16.43 -11.77 6.32
C HIS A 157 17.32 -11.71 5.10
N GLU A 158 18.51 -12.27 5.23
CA GLU A 158 18.94 -13.14 4.15
C GLU A 158 17.77 -14.10 3.94
N GLU A 159 16.79 -13.74 3.08
CA GLU A 159 15.92 -14.74 2.48
C GLU A 159 16.92 -15.63 1.78
N LYS A 160 17.28 -16.73 2.45
CA LYS A 160 18.25 -17.69 1.95
C LYS A 160 17.59 -18.32 0.74
N SER A 161 17.75 -17.68 -0.40
CA SER A 161 17.39 -18.23 -1.68
C SER A 161 18.44 -19.28 -1.99
N ASN A 162 17.99 -20.52 -2.12
CA ASN A 162 18.87 -21.59 -2.56
C ASN A 162 18.51 -21.94 -3.99
N THR A 163 19.49 -21.82 -4.89
CA THR A 163 19.31 -22.23 -6.28
C THR A 163 19.70 -23.70 -6.37
N ILE A 164 18.75 -24.55 -6.75
CA ILE A 164 18.99 -25.97 -7.00
C ILE A 164 19.12 -26.13 -8.52
N GLU A 165 20.34 -26.44 -8.96
CA GLU A 165 20.62 -26.71 -10.38
C GLU A 165 20.49 -28.21 -10.69
N GLY A 166 20.22 -28.52 -11.95
CA GLY A 166 20.10 -29.91 -12.42
C GLY A 166 18.78 -30.59 -12.02
N VAL A 167 17.74 -29.82 -11.68
CA VAL A 167 16.43 -30.38 -11.34
C VAL A 167 15.76 -30.94 -12.60
N ASP A 168 15.34 -32.20 -12.56
CA ASP A 168 14.64 -32.86 -13.65
C ASP A 168 13.46 -32.03 -14.19
N SER A 169 13.37 -31.92 -15.52
CA SER A 169 12.32 -31.15 -16.20
C SER A 169 10.94 -31.68 -15.87
N GLU A 170 10.80 -32.99 -15.63
CA GLU A 170 9.53 -33.60 -15.25
C GLU A 170 9.06 -33.11 -13.88
N LYS A 171 9.97 -32.94 -12.92
CA LYS A 171 9.66 -32.41 -11.57
C LYS A 171 9.25 -30.94 -11.63
N ILE A 172 9.97 -30.13 -12.43
CA ILE A 172 9.59 -28.73 -12.65
C ILE A 172 8.19 -28.66 -13.29
N ARG A 173 7.94 -29.48 -14.31
CA ARG A 173 6.64 -29.54 -15.00
C ARG A 173 5.52 -30.00 -14.07
N GLU A 174 5.78 -30.93 -13.16
CA GLU A 174 4.81 -31.37 -12.17
C GLU A 174 4.39 -30.22 -11.24
N ILE A 175 5.34 -29.41 -10.76
CA ILE A 175 5.04 -28.22 -9.95
C ILE A 175 4.16 -27.25 -10.74
N PHE A 176 4.46 -27.00 -12.01
CA PHE A 176 3.64 -26.13 -12.87
C PHE A 176 2.23 -26.68 -13.10
N THR A 177 2.07 -28.01 -13.19
CA THR A 177 0.79 -28.64 -13.53
C THR A 177 -0.10 -28.88 -12.30
N LYS A 178 0.49 -29.31 -11.18
CA LYS A 178 -0.22 -29.69 -9.95
C LYS A 178 -0.17 -28.61 -8.87
N GLY A 179 0.64 -27.57 -9.03
CA GLY A 179 0.85 -26.48 -8.07
C GLY A 179 1.63 -26.86 -6.81
N ARG A 180 2.08 -28.12 -6.68
CA ARG A 180 2.84 -28.63 -5.53
C ARG A 180 3.59 -29.91 -5.90
N ILE A 181 4.65 -30.20 -5.14
CA ILE A 181 5.40 -31.46 -5.17
C ILE A 181 5.86 -31.79 -3.75
N ASP A 182 6.15 -33.06 -3.48
CA ASP A 182 6.80 -33.44 -2.24
C ASP A 182 8.20 -32.81 -2.15
N ALA A 183 8.49 -32.17 -1.02
CA ALA A 183 9.73 -31.45 -0.79
C ALA A 183 10.95 -32.39 -0.78
N ASP A 184 10.82 -33.64 -0.33
CA ASP A 184 11.92 -34.61 -0.32
C ASP A 184 12.33 -35.02 -1.74
N ASN A 185 11.41 -34.94 -2.70
CA ASN A 185 11.71 -35.27 -4.09
C ASN A 185 12.57 -34.22 -4.81
N VAL A 186 12.69 -33.01 -4.27
CA VAL A 186 13.36 -31.87 -4.92
C VAL A 186 14.44 -31.22 -4.06
N LEU A 187 14.18 -31.06 -2.76
CA LEU A 187 15.01 -30.28 -1.85
C LEU A 187 15.97 -31.16 -1.02
N GLY A 188 15.56 -32.39 -0.66
CA GLY A 188 16.37 -33.29 0.18
C GLY A 188 16.81 -32.63 1.49
N GLU A 189 18.12 -32.66 1.78
CA GLU A 189 18.71 -32.01 2.96
C GLU A 189 18.83 -30.48 2.83
N ASN A 190 18.58 -29.89 1.65
CA ASN A 190 18.66 -28.45 1.44
C ASN A 190 17.43 -27.68 1.97
N LYS A 191 16.62 -28.30 2.84
CA LYS A 191 15.42 -27.69 3.41
C LYS A 191 15.78 -26.57 4.37
N LEU A 192 15.58 -25.35 3.92
CA LEU A 192 15.60 -24.12 4.70
C LEU A 192 14.22 -23.84 5.30
N VAL A 193 14.22 -23.48 6.58
CA VAL A 193 13.05 -22.94 7.27
C VAL A 193 12.86 -21.49 6.80
N ASN A 194 11.63 -21.13 6.42
CA ASN A 194 11.26 -19.78 5.96
C ASN A 194 12.09 -19.27 4.77
N GLY A 195 12.46 -20.15 3.83
CA GLY A 195 13.16 -19.81 2.58
C GLY A 195 12.36 -20.16 1.33
N TYR A 196 12.78 -19.63 0.17
CA TYR A 196 12.30 -20.03 -1.15
C TYR A 196 13.43 -20.61 -2.00
N TYR A 197 13.06 -21.41 -3.00
CA TYR A 197 14.00 -22.12 -3.86
C TYR A 197 13.84 -21.68 -5.30
N ILE A 198 14.97 -21.55 -6.00
CA ILE A 198 14.99 -21.36 -7.45
C ILE A 198 15.40 -22.70 -8.07
N LEU A 199 14.49 -23.37 -8.76
CA LEU A 199 14.76 -24.64 -9.42
C LEU A 199 15.20 -24.37 -10.86
N LYS A 200 16.41 -24.79 -11.23
CA LYS A 200 16.93 -24.68 -12.59
C LYS A 200 17.22 -26.06 -13.15
N ASN A 201 16.85 -26.28 -14.41
CA ASN A 201 17.12 -27.54 -15.09
C ASN A 201 18.60 -27.69 -15.53
N GLY A 202 19.38 -26.60 -15.58
CA GLY A 202 20.81 -26.65 -15.92
C GLY A 202 21.14 -27.13 -17.34
N LYS A 203 20.12 -27.36 -18.18
CA LYS A 203 20.22 -27.59 -19.62
C LYS A 203 19.36 -26.56 -20.36
#